data_AF-A0A0F7RT46-F1
#
_entry.id   AF-A0A0F7RT46-F1
#
_cell.length_a   1.000
_cell.length_b   1.000
_cell.length_c   1.000
_cell.angle_alpha   90.00
_cell.angle_beta   90.00
_cell.angle_gamma   90.00
#
_symmetry.space_group_name_H-M   'P 1'
#
loop_
_entity.id
_entity.type
_entity.pdbx_description
1 polymer ?
#
loop_
_entity_poly.entity_id
_entity_poly.type
_entity_poly.pdbx_seq_one_letter_code
_entity_poly.pdbx_strand_id
1 'polypeptide(L)'
;MAASDHAAIYNLGFSRAIQKGSWPPPEARSASFAKRANNLEPILVFDYMTDLQNSGGAPNNTLTTSSFTIPATQHAAATEVTRIETSASFSPSFGVGRFTVYTCLDVPLVRSLGIYQEDTSTPDATQLTDIYGEAGVILSIDQDRLTSAPYHGILPARMGISWTSTQAACKYAASEIPSFPSTGSLSAAASQTRSKWNRLLGETLSISHRSVTQNDLKLFYSSLYRSFLSPNNVTGDNPRFETSKPSYDSLYCIWDSARTVHPLWTLLAPHVQAEVLQAIVEIQKQEGWLPDCRMSTNQGFTQGGSNAEMMLSDSYVKGVLSGDTAFWEDALRAMLKDAEVEPVSWGLAGRGGIEARAKLGYVPRGDWGSPNVPGSTPGRTASRTIEYAYNDFSIALVSAGLRRRHLYDKYARLSNDTFNLWNSSITSDGFTGFLQARDENGTWWYQDPRRCSPALEPMGCFLDRGDGHDFYEASSWQYSFFAPHDMATVVQLMGGHERFAERYDHMWAMQYADIGDEPGFLAAFSANFARGGYAHTVDNVVRLMRGKFNTTKAGLPGNDDVGAMGSLVVWTHLGFFPVAGVDLGTIQLF
;
A
#
# COMPACT_ATOMS: atom_id res chain seq x y z
N MET A 1 7.50 6.07 21.08
CA MET A 1 6.27 6.74 20.58
C MET A 1 5.10 5.78 20.62
N ALA A 2 3.87 6.29 20.53
CA ALA A 2 2.66 5.53 20.26
C ALA A 2 1.72 6.39 19.39
N ALA A 3 0.90 5.77 18.56
CA ALA A 3 -0.01 6.44 17.64
C ALA A 3 -1.46 6.05 17.90
N SER A 4 -2.37 6.99 17.65
CA SER A 4 -3.81 6.81 17.46
C SER A 4 -4.12 6.89 15.96
N ASP A 5 -5.34 7.32 15.57
CA ASP A 5 -5.77 7.27 14.16
C ASP A 5 -5.15 8.44 13.35
N HIS A 6 -5.11 9.65 13.91
CA HIS A 6 -4.50 10.84 13.28
C HIS A 6 -3.51 11.59 14.17
N ALA A 7 -3.11 10.99 15.30
CA ALA A 7 -2.18 11.61 16.24
C ALA A 7 -1.13 10.64 16.79
N ALA A 8 -0.04 11.20 17.32
CA ALA A 8 1.03 10.46 17.96
C ALA A 8 1.57 11.18 19.19
N ILE A 9 2.06 10.39 20.15
CA ILE A 9 2.74 10.85 21.37
C ILE A 9 4.14 10.27 21.43
N TYR A 10 5.10 11.13 21.74
CA TYR A 10 6.51 10.83 21.92
C TYR A 10 6.88 11.10 23.38
N ASN A 11 7.63 10.19 24.00
CA ASN A 11 8.35 10.47 25.24
C ASN A 11 9.85 10.46 24.90
N LEU A 12 10.48 11.63 24.97
CA LEU A 12 11.89 11.83 24.67
C LEU A 12 12.67 11.86 25.99
N GLY A 13 13.55 10.87 26.18
CA GLY A 13 14.29 10.70 27.44
C GLY A 13 15.61 11.45 27.47
N PHE A 14 15.71 12.48 28.31
CA PHE A 14 16.90 13.30 28.53
C PHE A 14 17.65 12.96 29.82
N SER A 15 17.13 12.07 30.66
CA SER A 15 17.69 11.77 31.99
C SER A 15 19.18 11.43 31.97
N ARG A 16 19.68 10.70 30.96
CA ARG A 16 21.12 10.38 30.81
C ARG A 16 21.98 11.58 30.44
N ALA A 17 21.45 12.52 29.66
CA ALA A 17 22.16 13.74 29.28
C ALA A 17 22.26 14.68 30.49
N ILE A 18 21.14 14.84 31.20
CA ILE A 18 21.02 15.67 32.41
C ILE A 18 21.94 15.15 33.54
N GLN A 19 21.98 13.83 33.78
CA GLN A 19 22.82 13.21 34.83
C GLN A 19 24.33 13.36 34.62
N LYS A 20 24.80 13.62 33.40
CA LYS A 20 26.25 13.80 33.13
C LYS A 20 26.80 15.12 33.71
N GLY A 21 25.94 16.01 34.21
CA GLY A 21 26.27 17.16 35.06
C GLY A 21 26.81 18.39 34.33
N SER A 22 26.31 19.55 34.73
CA SER A 22 26.92 20.88 34.55
C SER A 22 28.00 21.13 35.63
N TRP A 23 28.92 22.08 35.39
CA TRP A 23 30.11 22.40 36.20
C TRP A 23 29.91 22.43 37.74
N PRO A 24 30.90 22.00 38.55
CA PRO A 24 31.01 22.46 39.93
C PRO A 24 31.39 23.96 40.00
N PRO A 25 31.04 24.68 41.08
CA PRO A 25 31.35 26.10 41.24
C PRO A 25 32.86 26.41 41.19
N PRO A 26 33.25 27.67 40.90
CA PRO A 26 34.61 28.06 40.47
C PRO A 26 35.76 27.72 41.42
N GLU A 27 35.48 27.34 42.65
CA GLU A 27 36.46 27.15 43.72
C GLU A 27 37.18 25.78 43.68
N ALA A 28 36.81 24.89 42.76
CA ALA A 28 37.43 23.58 42.60
C ALA A 28 38.08 23.41 41.21
N ARG A 29 39.23 24.05 40.96
CA ARG A 29 40.07 23.76 39.78
C ARG A 29 41.53 23.48 40.16
N SER A 30 41.89 22.20 40.27
CA SER A 30 43.28 21.76 40.12
C SER A 30 43.51 21.23 38.70
N ALA A 31 44.57 21.70 38.06
CA ALA A 31 44.92 21.43 36.67
C ALA A 31 45.40 19.98 36.45
N SER A 32 44.65 19.19 35.68
CA SER A 32 45.22 18.22 34.72
C SER A 32 44.16 17.83 33.68
N PHE A 33 44.55 17.89 32.41
CA PHE A 33 43.81 17.45 31.21
C PHE A 33 42.31 17.82 31.14
N ALA A 34 42.05 19.02 30.61
CA ALA A 34 40.74 19.54 30.29
C ALA A 34 39.96 18.61 29.34
N LYS A 35 39.08 17.77 29.91
CA LYS A 35 37.92 17.25 29.19
C LYS A 35 37.03 18.43 28.81
N ARG A 36 36.79 18.64 27.52
CA ARG A 36 35.87 19.67 27.01
C ARG A 36 34.50 19.51 27.69
N ALA A 37 34.06 20.55 28.37
CA ALA A 37 32.75 20.65 29.01
C ALA A 37 31.66 20.79 27.93
N ASN A 38 30.61 19.98 27.99
CA ASN A 38 29.41 20.18 27.18
C ASN A 38 28.26 20.57 28.11
N ASN A 39 27.84 21.84 28.11
CA ASN A 39 26.53 22.25 28.63
C ASN A 39 25.48 21.74 27.61
N LEU A 40 25.13 20.46 27.68
CA LEU A 40 24.12 19.87 26.79
C LEU A 40 22.73 20.30 27.27
N GLU A 41 22.28 21.46 26.83
CA GLU A 41 20.87 21.83 26.98
C GLU A 41 20.01 20.86 26.16
N PRO A 42 18.86 20.40 26.69
CA PRO A 42 17.95 19.56 25.92
C PRO A 42 17.39 20.35 24.74
N ILE A 43 17.66 19.88 23.51
CA ILE A 43 17.16 20.45 22.27
C ILE A 43 16.20 19.47 21.59
N LEU A 44 15.09 19.99 21.07
CA LEU A 44 14.22 19.29 20.14
C LEU A 44 14.27 20.01 18.79
N VAL A 45 14.60 19.28 17.73
CA VAL A 45 14.49 19.76 16.34
C VAL A 45 13.27 19.10 15.72
N PHE A 46 12.41 19.90 15.09
CA PHE A 46 11.32 19.41 14.26
C PHE A 46 11.52 19.94 12.84
N ASP A 47 12.09 19.08 12.01
CA ASP A 47 12.14 19.27 10.57
C ASP A 47 10.84 18.74 9.97
N TYR A 48 10.10 19.60 9.28
CA TYR A 48 8.80 19.24 8.72
C TYR A 48 8.81 19.22 7.18
N MET A 49 9.93 19.59 6.55
CA MET A 49 10.12 19.62 5.12
C MET A 49 10.85 18.37 4.59
N THR A 50 11.46 17.58 5.47
CA THR A 50 12.11 16.31 5.12
C THR A 50 11.08 15.26 4.67
N ASP A 51 11.27 14.71 3.47
CA ASP A 51 10.57 13.53 2.96
C ASP A 51 11.54 12.53 2.32
N LEU A 52 11.06 11.31 2.06
CA LEU A 52 11.89 10.21 1.55
C LEU A 52 12.42 10.44 0.12
N GLN A 53 11.81 11.35 -0.64
CA GLN A 53 12.21 11.66 -2.02
C GLN A 53 12.85 13.03 -2.19
N ASN A 54 13.01 13.79 -1.10
CA ASN A 54 13.43 15.18 -1.17
C ASN A 54 12.55 16.00 -2.14
N SER A 55 11.23 15.79 -2.08
CA SER A 55 10.21 16.42 -2.91
C SER A 55 9.55 17.64 -2.26
N GLY A 56 9.86 17.88 -0.98
CA GLY A 56 9.42 19.06 -0.24
C GLY A 56 9.78 20.35 -1.01
N GLY A 57 8.77 21.16 -1.32
CA GLY A 57 9.02 22.33 -2.17
C GLY A 57 7.91 23.37 -2.14
N ALA A 58 8.27 24.59 -2.54
CA ALA A 58 7.38 25.74 -2.67
C ALA A 58 6.27 25.51 -3.73
N PRO A 59 5.22 26.35 -3.78
CA PRO A 59 4.90 27.48 -2.90
C PRO A 59 3.99 27.11 -1.72
N ASN A 60 3.68 28.10 -0.88
CA ASN A 60 2.64 28.05 0.17
C ASN A 60 2.91 27.11 1.36
N ASN A 61 4.18 26.78 1.61
CA ASN A 61 4.57 26.11 2.83
C ASN A 61 4.63 27.13 3.97
N THR A 62 4.05 26.78 5.11
CA THR A 62 3.97 27.68 6.26
C THR A 62 4.39 26.98 7.53
N LEU A 63 4.97 27.76 8.44
CA LEU A 63 5.26 27.37 9.81
C LEU A 63 4.85 28.53 10.71
N THR A 64 4.02 28.25 11.70
CA THR A 64 3.63 29.22 12.73
C THR A 64 3.83 28.62 14.10
N THR A 65 4.26 29.43 15.06
CA THR A 65 4.39 29.04 16.46
C THR A 65 3.52 29.94 17.33
N SER A 66 2.91 29.33 18.34
CA SER A 66 2.14 30.03 19.36
C SER A 66 2.30 29.35 20.70
N SER A 67 1.98 30.03 21.79
CA SER A 67 1.97 29.45 23.13
C SER A 67 0.59 29.55 23.75
N PHE A 68 0.17 28.50 24.45
CA PHE A 68 -1.08 28.46 25.20
C PHE A 68 -0.88 27.70 26.51
N THR A 69 -1.78 27.90 27.47
CA THR A 69 -1.73 27.20 28.76
C THR A 69 -2.81 26.13 28.82
N ILE A 70 -2.41 24.88 29.04
CA ILE A 70 -3.33 23.81 29.42
C ILE A 70 -3.74 24.05 30.89
N PRO A 71 -5.05 24.16 31.19
CA PRO A 71 -5.52 24.42 32.55
C PRO A 71 -5.11 23.34 33.56
N ALA A 72 -5.04 23.73 34.84
CA ALA A 72 -4.85 22.77 35.92
C ALA A 72 -6.03 21.78 35.99
N THR A 73 -5.74 20.52 36.28
CA THR A 73 -6.73 19.49 36.60
C THR A 73 -6.63 19.12 38.07
N GLN A 74 -7.51 18.24 38.55
CA GLN A 74 -7.39 17.67 39.90
C GLN A 74 -6.07 16.90 40.14
N HIS A 75 -5.31 16.58 39.08
CA HIS A 75 -4.09 15.77 39.16
C HIS A 75 -2.85 16.41 38.52
N ALA A 76 -2.96 17.61 37.95
CA ALA A 76 -1.83 18.26 37.26
C ALA A 76 -1.94 19.79 37.33
N ALA A 77 -0.80 20.46 37.48
CA ALA A 77 -0.71 21.92 37.42
C ALA A 77 -0.93 22.44 36.00
N ALA A 78 -1.30 23.72 35.89
CA ALA A 78 -1.37 24.40 34.61
C ALA A 78 0.00 24.36 33.92
N THR A 79 0.02 24.05 32.63
CA THR A 79 1.26 23.87 31.87
C THR A 79 1.21 24.68 30.59
N GLU A 80 2.18 25.56 30.42
CA GLU A 80 2.41 26.25 29.15
C GLU A 80 2.97 25.29 28.09
N VAL A 81 2.42 25.38 26.89
CA VAL A 81 2.72 24.55 25.73
C VAL A 81 2.97 25.46 24.54
N THR A 82 4.08 25.22 23.85
CA THR A 82 4.34 25.80 22.54
C THR A 82 3.77 24.89 21.47
N ARG A 83 2.91 25.45 20.64
CA ARG A 83 2.33 24.84 19.46
C ARG A 83 3.09 25.26 18.23
N ILE A 84 3.38 24.29 17.36
CA ILE A 84 3.96 24.49 16.04
C ILE A 84 2.98 23.92 15.02
N GLU A 85 2.44 24.81 14.20
CA GLU A 85 1.51 24.47 13.14
C GLU A 85 2.23 24.62 11.79
N THR A 86 2.21 23.57 10.99
CA THR A 86 2.91 23.57 9.69
C THR A 86 2.02 23.09 8.56
N SER A 87 2.26 23.61 7.37
CA SER A 87 1.77 23.09 6.10
C SER A 87 2.93 22.90 5.14
N ALA A 88 3.10 21.69 4.62
CA ALA A 88 4.14 21.38 3.64
C ALA A 88 3.56 20.63 2.45
N SER A 89 3.99 21.03 1.26
CA SER A 89 3.60 20.42 0.00
C SER A 89 4.70 19.52 -0.57
N PHE A 90 4.30 18.31 -0.94
CA PHE A 90 5.17 17.25 -1.44
C PHE A 90 4.64 16.67 -2.75
N SER A 91 5.48 15.90 -3.43
CA SER A 91 5.06 15.07 -4.57
C SER A 91 4.81 13.63 -4.08
N PRO A 92 3.81 12.91 -4.63
CA PRO A 92 3.62 11.49 -4.31
C PRO A 92 4.83 10.67 -4.76
N SER A 93 5.16 9.63 -3.98
CA SER A 93 6.35 8.82 -4.25
C SER A 93 6.28 8.02 -5.55
N PHE A 94 5.06 7.72 -5.99
CA PHE A 94 4.80 7.00 -7.22
C PHE A 94 3.49 7.50 -7.84
N GLY A 95 3.58 8.54 -8.65
CA GLY A 95 2.42 9.15 -9.28
C GLY A 95 2.69 10.57 -9.75
N VAL A 96 1.62 11.34 -9.91
CA VAL A 96 1.68 12.73 -10.34
C VAL A 96 0.88 13.63 -9.42
N GLY A 97 1.17 14.93 -9.46
CA GLY A 97 0.49 15.95 -8.68
C GLY A 97 1.26 16.34 -7.43
N ARG A 98 0.57 17.00 -6.52
CA ARG A 98 1.11 17.46 -5.23
C ARG A 98 0.07 17.22 -4.15
N PHE A 99 0.53 17.01 -2.94
CA PHE A 99 -0.34 16.99 -1.76
C PHE A 99 0.25 17.86 -0.68
N THR A 100 -0.62 18.38 0.18
CA THR A 100 -0.23 19.15 1.34
C THR A 100 -0.56 18.34 2.58
N VAL A 101 0.41 18.22 3.49
CA VAL A 101 0.19 17.68 4.83
C VAL A 101 0.22 18.84 5.81
N TYR A 102 -0.75 18.84 6.71
CA TYR A 102 -0.83 19.78 7.81
C TYR A 102 -0.46 19.07 9.10
N THR A 103 0.36 19.71 9.91
CA THR A 103 0.77 19.14 11.20
C THR A 103 0.56 20.13 12.33
N CYS A 104 0.35 19.58 13.53
CA CYS A 104 0.25 20.34 14.76
C CYS A 104 1.06 19.64 15.84
N LEU A 105 2.21 20.21 16.20
CA LEU A 105 3.11 19.70 17.23
C LEU A 105 2.99 20.56 18.50
N ASP A 106 2.58 19.94 19.60
CA ASP A 106 2.52 20.55 20.93
C ASP A 106 3.72 20.06 21.77
N VAL A 107 4.52 21.01 22.27
CA VAL A 107 5.72 20.77 23.09
C VAL A 107 5.64 21.59 24.38
N PRO A 108 5.65 20.96 25.57
CA PRO A 108 5.70 21.68 26.84
C PRO A 108 7.14 22.09 27.15
N LEU A 109 7.30 22.97 28.14
CA LEU A 109 8.62 23.32 28.71
C LEU A 109 9.60 23.99 27.73
N VAL A 110 9.13 24.54 26.62
CA VAL A 110 9.99 25.31 25.71
C VAL A 110 10.44 26.58 26.43
N ARG A 111 11.76 26.78 26.50
CA ARG A 111 12.39 27.96 27.10
C ARG A 111 12.72 29.02 26.05
N SER A 112 13.19 28.59 24.89
CA SER A 112 13.39 29.44 23.72
C SER A 112 13.19 28.64 22.44
N LEU A 113 12.88 29.33 21.35
CA LEU A 113 12.71 28.73 20.04
C LEU A 113 13.43 29.55 18.97
N GLY A 114 13.80 28.89 17.89
CA GLY A 114 14.23 29.51 16.65
C GLY A 114 13.65 28.76 15.47
N ILE A 115 13.25 29.47 14.43
CA ILE A 115 12.87 28.88 13.15
C ILE A 115 14.13 28.83 12.28
N TYR A 116 14.38 27.72 11.60
CA TYR A 116 15.44 27.64 10.60
C TYR A 116 14.88 27.36 9.22
N GLN A 117 15.62 27.82 8.22
CA GLN A 117 15.47 27.42 6.83
C GLN A 117 16.88 27.31 6.24
N GLU A 118 17.18 26.17 5.64
CA GLU A 118 18.52 25.83 5.13
C GLU A 118 19.59 26.05 6.22
N ASP A 119 20.56 26.92 5.95
CA ASP A 119 21.67 27.26 6.84
C ASP A 119 21.38 28.44 7.78
N THR A 120 20.20 29.06 7.67
CA THR A 120 19.85 30.28 8.39
C THR A 120 18.85 30.00 9.51
N SER A 121 19.24 30.35 10.74
CA SER A 121 18.36 30.29 11.91
C SER A 121 17.96 31.70 12.34
N THR A 122 16.67 31.91 12.57
CA THR A 122 16.10 33.16 13.07
C THR A 122 15.52 32.93 14.47
N PRO A 123 16.27 33.29 15.54
CA PRO A 123 15.79 33.19 16.91
C PRO A 123 14.51 34.00 17.12
N ASP A 124 13.63 33.51 17.99
CA ASP A 124 12.37 34.15 18.41
C ASP A 124 11.34 34.42 17.29
N ALA A 125 11.61 33.98 16.06
CA ALA A 125 10.65 34.05 14.98
C ALA A 125 9.44 33.16 15.28
N THR A 126 8.24 33.72 15.09
CA THR A 126 6.97 33.02 15.34
C THR A 126 6.25 32.58 14.07
N GLN A 127 6.75 32.99 12.91
CA GLN A 127 6.19 32.64 11.62
C GLN A 127 7.27 32.59 10.56
N LEU A 128 7.11 31.66 9.63
CA LEU A 128 7.83 31.60 8.37
C LEU A 128 6.84 31.19 7.26
N THR A 129 6.89 31.89 6.13
CA THR A 129 6.06 31.66 4.94
C THR A 129 6.95 31.48 3.73
N ASP A 130 6.37 31.01 2.61
CA ASP A 130 7.08 30.82 1.34
C ASP A 130 8.30 29.91 1.47
N ILE A 131 8.17 28.90 2.33
CA ILE A 131 9.27 28.01 2.71
C ILE A 131 9.67 27.12 1.53
N TYR A 132 10.97 27.11 1.25
CA TYR A 132 11.64 26.28 0.25
C TYR A 132 12.79 25.51 0.91
N GLY A 133 13.01 24.28 0.46
CA GLY A 133 14.05 23.43 1.00
C GLY A 133 13.84 23.03 2.46
N GLU A 134 14.92 22.68 3.15
CA GLU A 134 14.87 22.21 4.54
C GLU A 134 14.46 23.34 5.49
N ALA A 135 13.48 23.09 6.35
CA ALA A 135 13.01 24.07 7.32
C ALA A 135 12.33 23.42 8.52
N GLY A 136 12.34 24.14 9.64
CA GLY A 136 11.77 23.63 10.87
C GLY A 136 11.94 24.53 12.07
N VAL A 137 11.70 23.96 13.25
CA VAL A 137 11.95 24.64 14.54
C VAL A 137 13.07 23.95 15.31
N ILE A 138 13.85 24.77 16.01
CA ILE A 138 14.80 24.35 17.05
C ILE A 138 14.26 24.88 18.37
N LEU A 139 13.99 23.98 19.31
CA LEU A 139 13.42 24.30 20.61
C LEU A 139 14.44 23.99 21.70
N SER A 140 14.79 24.98 22.52
CA SER A 140 15.50 24.74 23.78
C SER A 140 14.48 24.48 24.88
N ILE A 141 14.72 23.44 25.67
CA ILE A 141 13.80 22.98 26.70
C ILE A 141 14.33 23.40 28.07
N ASP A 142 13.44 23.86 28.94
CA ASP A 142 13.74 24.19 30.33
C ASP A 142 14.18 22.92 31.08
N GLN A 143 15.50 22.81 31.27
CA GLN A 143 16.12 21.64 31.89
C GLN A 143 15.69 21.44 33.34
N ASP A 144 15.51 22.51 34.10
CA ASP A 144 15.18 22.44 35.53
C ASP A 144 13.75 21.90 35.69
N ARG A 145 12.81 22.47 34.93
CA ARG A 145 11.41 21.99 34.90
C ARG A 145 11.32 20.57 34.36
N LEU A 146 12.08 20.24 33.31
CA LEU A 146 12.15 18.90 32.73
C LEU A 146 12.66 17.86 33.74
N THR A 147 13.63 18.23 34.57
CA THR A 147 14.23 17.33 35.58
C THR A 147 13.29 17.12 36.78
N SER A 148 12.52 18.13 37.14
CA SER A 148 11.59 18.08 38.26
C SER A 148 10.35 17.22 37.99
N ALA A 149 9.60 16.90 39.05
CA ALA A 149 8.28 16.29 38.89
C ALA A 149 7.33 17.26 38.15
N PRO A 150 6.45 16.77 37.25
CA PRO A 150 6.14 15.36 36.98
C PRO A 150 6.96 14.71 35.83
N TYR A 151 7.93 15.42 35.25
CA TYR A 151 8.58 15.01 34.00
C TYR A 151 9.78 14.08 34.20
N HIS A 152 10.55 14.24 35.28
CA HIS A 152 11.67 13.34 35.64
C HIS A 152 12.68 13.08 34.50
N GLY A 153 12.95 14.10 33.69
CA GLY A 153 13.85 14.03 32.53
C GLY A 153 13.20 13.46 31.27
N ILE A 154 11.88 13.28 31.23
CA ILE A 154 11.12 12.81 30.07
C ILE A 154 10.31 13.97 29.51
N LEU A 155 10.54 14.32 28.25
CA LEU A 155 9.78 15.33 27.52
C LEU A 155 8.68 14.65 26.68
N PRO A 156 7.40 14.79 27.04
CA PRO A 156 6.30 14.37 26.19
C PRO A 156 6.07 15.41 25.09
N ALA A 157 6.00 14.97 23.84
CA ALA A 157 5.61 15.80 22.69
C ALA A 157 4.46 15.12 21.95
N ARG A 158 3.43 15.87 21.58
CA ARG A 158 2.24 15.35 20.92
C ARG A 158 2.10 15.97 19.53
N MET A 159 1.81 15.15 18.53
CA MET A 159 1.64 15.59 17.15
C MET A 159 0.31 15.10 16.58
N GLY A 160 -0.39 15.94 15.85
CA GLY A 160 -1.50 15.55 14.97
C GLY A 160 -1.16 15.80 13.52
N ILE A 161 -1.77 15.03 12.63
CA ILE A 161 -1.68 15.20 11.18
C ILE A 161 -3.09 15.38 10.58
N SER A 162 -3.16 16.07 9.46
CA SER A 162 -4.38 16.20 8.65
C SER A 162 -4.01 16.49 7.20
N TRP A 163 -4.86 16.06 6.27
CA TRP A 163 -4.75 16.44 4.86
C TRP A 163 -5.48 17.75 4.52
N THR A 164 -6.26 18.30 5.45
CA THR A 164 -7.16 19.44 5.17
C THR A 164 -6.73 20.75 5.82
N SER A 165 -6.26 20.74 7.08
CA SER A 165 -5.85 21.98 7.78
C SER A 165 -5.05 21.73 9.06
N THR A 166 -4.29 22.73 9.50
CA THR A 166 -3.62 22.71 10.82
C THR A 166 -4.63 22.67 11.96
N GLN A 167 -5.78 23.33 11.80
CA GLN A 167 -6.85 23.30 12.79
C GLN A 167 -7.44 21.90 12.98
N ALA A 168 -7.63 21.14 11.90
CA ALA A 168 -8.01 19.74 11.97
C ALA A 168 -6.91 18.89 12.63
N ALA A 169 -5.64 19.06 12.23
CA ALA A 169 -4.51 18.37 12.85
C ALA A 169 -4.43 18.61 14.38
N CYS A 170 -4.58 19.87 14.83
CA CYS A 170 -4.59 20.21 16.25
C CYS A 170 -5.80 19.62 16.99
N LYS A 171 -6.97 19.58 16.35
CA LYS A 171 -8.18 18.97 16.91
C LYS A 171 -7.98 17.46 17.10
N TYR A 172 -7.41 16.76 16.12
CA TYR A 172 -7.08 15.34 16.23
C TYR A 172 -6.07 15.09 17.34
N ALA A 173 -4.97 15.84 17.39
CA ALA A 173 -4.00 15.75 18.48
C ALA A 173 -4.68 15.90 19.86
N ALA A 174 -5.47 16.96 20.05
CA ALA A 174 -6.12 17.25 21.31
C ALA A 174 -7.15 16.18 21.73
N SER A 175 -7.96 15.71 20.78
CA SER A 175 -9.05 14.77 21.06
C SER A 175 -8.59 13.32 21.21
N GLU A 176 -7.60 12.88 20.44
CA GLU A 176 -7.13 11.49 20.46
C GLU A 176 -6.10 11.23 21.57
N ILE A 177 -5.39 12.26 22.03
CA ILE A 177 -4.41 12.15 23.13
C ILE A 177 -4.73 13.19 24.21
N PRO A 178 -5.85 13.04 24.94
CA PRO A 178 -6.33 14.04 25.90
C PRO A 178 -5.51 14.11 27.19
N SER A 179 -4.68 13.10 27.48
CA SER A 179 -3.86 13.05 28.71
C SER A 179 -2.58 13.89 28.63
N PHE A 180 -2.25 14.46 27.47
CA PHE A 180 -1.09 15.34 27.29
C PHE A 180 -1.22 16.59 28.18
N PRO A 181 -0.13 17.08 28.81
CA PRO A 181 1.27 16.74 28.62
C PRO A 181 1.82 15.71 29.63
N SER A 182 1.01 14.80 30.15
CA SER A 182 1.51 13.75 31.06
C SER A 182 2.50 12.81 30.37
N THR A 183 3.57 12.41 31.06
CA THR A 183 4.47 11.34 30.61
C THR A 183 3.77 9.98 30.50
N GLY A 184 2.63 9.81 31.20
CA GLY A 184 1.73 8.65 31.08
C GLY A 184 0.91 8.63 29.79
N SER A 185 0.91 9.70 28.98
CA SER A 185 0.15 9.75 27.72
C SER A 185 0.60 8.69 26.73
N LEU A 186 1.90 8.37 26.72
CA LEU A 186 2.43 7.33 25.85
C LEU A 186 1.90 5.93 26.20
N SER A 187 1.84 5.57 27.49
CA SER A 187 1.32 4.26 27.88
C SER A 187 -0.20 4.18 27.69
N ALA A 188 -0.94 5.27 27.89
CA ALA A 188 -2.37 5.35 27.61
C ALA A 188 -2.67 5.13 26.12
N ALA A 189 -2.03 5.91 25.24
CA ALA A 189 -2.20 5.77 23.78
C ALA A 189 -1.75 4.38 23.30
N ALA A 190 -0.59 3.87 23.75
CA ALA A 190 -0.12 2.54 23.39
C ALA A 190 -1.09 1.43 23.83
N SER A 191 -1.70 1.55 25.00
CA SER A 191 -2.66 0.56 25.51
C SER A 191 -3.98 0.59 24.75
N GLN A 192 -4.46 1.78 24.39
CA GLN A 192 -5.67 1.95 23.57
C GLN A 192 -5.48 1.34 22.18
N THR A 193 -4.37 1.67 21.51
CA THR A 193 -4.05 1.15 20.17
C THR A 193 -3.77 -0.36 20.19
N ARG A 194 -3.06 -0.86 21.21
CA ARG A 194 -2.90 -2.31 21.40
C ARG A 194 -4.25 -3.02 21.58
N SER A 195 -5.19 -2.40 22.29
CA SER A 195 -6.53 -2.97 22.45
C SER A 195 -7.30 -3.01 21.12
N LYS A 196 -7.16 -1.99 20.26
CA LYS A 196 -7.73 -2.02 18.90
C LYS A 196 -7.13 -3.19 18.09
N TRP A 197 -5.81 -3.34 18.08
CA TRP A 197 -5.13 -4.45 17.41
C TRP A 197 -5.54 -5.82 17.95
N ASN A 198 -5.61 -6.00 19.26
CA ASN A 198 -6.02 -7.26 19.87
C ASN A 198 -7.46 -7.65 19.49
N ARG A 199 -8.37 -6.67 19.37
CA ARG A 199 -9.73 -6.95 18.89
C ARG A 199 -9.71 -7.41 17.43
N LEU A 200 -9.08 -6.63 16.55
CA LEU A 200 -9.01 -6.97 15.12
C LEU A 200 -8.35 -8.32 14.86
N LEU A 201 -7.23 -8.62 15.53
CA LEU A 201 -6.43 -9.83 15.31
C LEU A 201 -6.91 -11.04 16.11
N GLY A 202 -7.66 -10.83 17.20
CA GLY A 202 -8.01 -11.88 18.17
C GLY A 202 -9.49 -12.20 18.31
N GLU A 203 -10.41 -11.30 17.93
CA GLU A 203 -11.85 -11.58 17.95
C GLU A 203 -12.32 -12.24 16.64
N THR A 204 -11.63 -11.98 15.53
CA THR A 204 -11.99 -12.49 14.20
C THR A 204 -11.44 -13.89 13.92
N LEU A 205 -10.32 -14.26 14.55
CA LEU A 205 -9.61 -15.51 14.29
C LEU A 205 -9.07 -16.12 15.59
N SER A 206 -9.31 -17.41 15.80
CA SER A 206 -8.74 -18.18 16.91
C SER A 206 -7.85 -19.29 16.37
N ILE A 207 -6.56 -19.24 16.66
CA ILE A 207 -5.59 -20.28 16.25
C ILE A 207 -5.23 -21.19 17.42
N SER A 208 -5.16 -22.50 17.14
CA SER A 208 -4.61 -23.45 18.09
C SER A 208 -3.10 -23.26 18.18
N HIS A 209 -2.56 -23.14 19.39
CA HIS A 209 -1.11 -23.09 19.61
C HIS A 209 -0.48 -24.49 19.71
N ARG A 210 -1.28 -25.54 19.58
CA ARG A 210 -0.80 -26.93 19.69
C ARG A 210 0.07 -27.27 18.48
N SER A 211 1.31 -27.67 18.75
CA SER A 211 2.29 -28.05 17.73
C SER A 211 2.67 -26.92 16.75
N VAL A 212 2.50 -25.66 17.14
CA VAL A 212 2.90 -24.48 16.36
C VAL A 212 4.11 -23.82 17.04
N THR A 213 5.16 -23.48 16.28
CA THR A 213 6.34 -22.83 16.88
C THR A 213 6.10 -21.34 17.14
N GLN A 214 6.89 -20.74 18.04
CA GLN A 214 6.83 -19.29 18.27
C GLN A 214 7.18 -18.48 17.02
N ASN A 215 8.04 -19.01 16.14
CA ASN A 215 8.37 -18.35 14.88
C ASN A 215 7.19 -18.37 13.91
N ASP A 216 6.46 -19.49 13.83
CA ASP A 216 5.26 -19.58 12.98
C ASP A 216 4.18 -18.61 13.47
N LEU A 217 3.92 -18.57 14.79
CA LEU A 217 2.98 -17.61 15.39
C LEU A 217 3.40 -16.16 15.11
N LYS A 218 4.70 -15.85 15.27
CA LYS A 218 5.22 -14.51 15.00
C LYS A 218 5.10 -14.14 13.52
N LEU A 219 5.43 -15.06 12.61
CA LEU A 219 5.30 -14.85 11.18
C LEU A 219 3.83 -14.62 10.80
N PHE A 220 2.92 -15.46 11.29
CA PHE A 220 1.49 -15.35 11.05
C PHE A 220 0.93 -14.00 11.53
N TYR A 221 1.05 -13.68 12.82
CA TYR A 221 0.47 -12.45 13.37
C TYR A 221 1.15 -11.18 12.86
N SER A 222 2.46 -11.20 12.59
CA SER A 222 3.12 -10.04 11.96
C SER A 222 2.61 -9.83 10.53
N SER A 223 2.27 -10.90 9.82
CA SER A 223 1.77 -10.84 8.44
C SER A 223 0.30 -10.41 8.39
N LEU A 224 -0.51 -10.91 9.32
CA LEU A 224 -1.88 -10.44 9.53
C LEU A 224 -1.91 -8.96 9.93
N TYR A 225 -1.01 -8.50 10.80
CA TYR A 225 -0.87 -7.08 11.11
C TYR A 225 -0.61 -6.23 9.85
N ARG A 226 0.33 -6.67 8.99
CA ARG A 226 0.68 -5.94 7.76
C ARG A 226 -0.48 -5.87 6.76
N SER A 227 -1.32 -6.89 6.67
CA SER A 227 -2.51 -6.90 5.81
C SER A 227 -3.64 -5.96 6.27
N PHE A 228 -3.47 -5.21 7.37
CA PHE A 228 -4.43 -4.23 7.86
C PHE A 228 -3.85 -2.81 7.98
N LEU A 229 -2.67 -2.55 7.39
CA LEU A 229 -2.05 -1.22 7.41
C LEU A 229 -2.57 -0.28 6.32
N SER A 230 -3.08 -0.82 5.21
CA SER A 230 -3.58 -0.06 4.05
C SER A 230 -4.81 -0.74 3.45
N PRO A 231 -5.73 0.01 2.79
CA PRO A 231 -5.79 1.48 2.67
C PRO A 231 -6.08 2.21 3.99
N ASN A 232 -5.81 3.52 4.02
CA ASN A 232 -6.01 4.36 5.20
C ASN A 232 -7.33 5.13 5.12
N ASN A 233 -8.09 5.15 6.22
CA ASN A 233 -9.33 5.91 6.30
C ASN A 233 -9.00 7.40 6.45
N VAL A 234 -9.53 8.22 5.52
CA VAL A 234 -9.41 9.68 5.50
C VAL A 234 -10.78 10.35 5.48
N THR A 235 -11.80 9.66 6.01
CA THR A 235 -13.17 10.18 6.11
C THR A 235 -13.20 11.38 7.03
N GLY A 236 -13.80 12.48 6.56
CA GLY A 236 -13.78 13.76 7.26
C GLY A 236 -12.46 14.53 7.14
N ASP A 237 -11.46 13.97 6.44
CA ASP A 237 -10.14 14.57 6.27
C ASP A 237 -9.59 14.42 4.84
N ASN A 238 -10.46 14.30 3.83
CA ASN A 238 -10.06 14.27 2.42
C ASN A 238 -10.04 15.71 1.84
N PRO A 239 -8.94 16.17 1.22
CA PRO A 239 -8.83 17.52 0.66
C PRO A 239 -9.40 17.66 -0.76
N ARG A 240 -9.73 16.55 -1.45
CA ARG A 240 -10.14 16.55 -2.86
C ARG A 240 -11.63 16.81 -3.05
N PHE A 241 -12.44 16.27 -2.15
CA PHE A 241 -13.90 16.38 -2.21
C PHE A 241 -14.50 16.15 -0.82
N GLU A 242 -15.71 16.68 -0.61
CA GLU A 242 -16.42 16.53 0.66
C GLU A 242 -16.74 15.06 0.95
N THR A 243 -16.47 14.63 2.18
CA THR A 243 -16.63 13.24 2.62
C THR A 243 -17.78 13.12 3.61
N SER A 244 -19.01 13.12 3.08
CA SER A 244 -20.20 12.68 3.85
C SER A 244 -20.37 11.15 3.84
N LYS A 245 -19.55 10.45 3.06
CA LYS A 245 -19.45 8.99 2.92
C LYS A 245 -18.04 8.52 3.26
N PRO A 246 -17.82 7.21 3.45
CA PRO A 246 -16.48 6.67 3.65
C PRO A 246 -15.50 7.10 2.56
N SER A 247 -14.29 7.45 2.98
CA SER A 247 -13.19 7.86 2.11
C SER A 247 -11.90 7.20 2.57
N TYR A 248 -11.17 6.64 1.59
CA TYR A 248 -9.94 5.89 1.81
C TYR A 248 -8.86 6.35 0.82
N ASP A 249 -7.62 6.27 1.26
CA ASP A 249 -6.43 6.57 0.46
C ASP A 249 -5.34 5.50 0.69
N SER A 250 -4.12 5.66 0.17
CA SER A 250 -3.07 4.63 0.19
C SER A 250 -3.48 3.31 -0.50
N LEU A 251 -4.19 3.42 -1.62
CA LEU A 251 -4.54 2.31 -2.52
C LEU A 251 -3.33 2.03 -3.43
N TYR A 252 -2.20 1.57 -2.87
CA TYR A 252 -0.89 1.49 -3.54
C TYR A 252 -0.30 0.06 -3.59
N CYS A 253 -0.62 -0.76 -4.58
CA CYS A 253 -1.66 -0.58 -5.59
C CYS A 253 -2.75 -1.64 -5.45
N ILE A 254 -3.91 -1.37 -6.05
CA ILE A 254 -5.03 -2.32 -6.09
C ILE A 254 -4.66 -3.54 -6.91
N TRP A 255 -3.77 -3.42 -7.90
CA TRP A 255 -3.19 -4.57 -8.59
C TRP A 255 -2.60 -5.57 -7.57
N ASP A 256 -1.84 -5.13 -6.56
CA ASP A 256 -1.34 -6.03 -5.51
C ASP A 256 -2.46 -6.48 -4.56
N SER A 257 -3.14 -5.51 -3.94
CA SER A 257 -4.02 -5.78 -2.80
C SER A 257 -5.28 -6.56 -3.17
N ALA A 258 -5.77 -6.44 -4.42
CA ALA A 258 -6.97 -7.14 -4.87
C ALA A 258 -6.76 -8.67 -4.94
N ARG A 259 -5.51 -9.15 -5.02
CA ARG A 259 -5.19 -10.58 -5.14
C ARG A 259 -5.35 -11.32 -3.81
N THR A 260 -5.02 -10.67 -2.69
CA THR A 260 -4.90 -11.36 -1.40
C THR A 260 -5.47 -10.57 -0.22
N VAL A 261 -5.26 -9.25 -0.14
CA VAL A 261 -5.71 -8.40 0.97
C VAL A 261 -7.23 -8.24 0.98
N HIS A 262 -7.81 -7.76 -0.13
CA HIS A 262 -9.26 -7.53 -0.20
C HIS A 262 -10.07 -8.83 -0.09
N PRO A 263 -9.68 -9.94 -0.73
CA PRO A 263 -10.27 -11.24 -0.44
C PRO A 263 -10.22 -11.59 1.04
N LEU A 264 -9.12 -11.31 1.74
CA LEU A 264 -8.99 -11.62 3.18
C LEU A 264 -9.97 -10.76 4.00
N TRP A 265 -10.16 -9.50 3.60
CA TRP A 265 -11.08 -8.58 4.27
C TRP A 265 -12.54 -8.94 4.04
N THR A 266 -12.91 -9.59 2.92
CA THR A 266 -14.28 -10.12 2.76
C THR A 266 -14.65 -11.13 3.85
N LEU A 267 -13.66 -11.84 4.42
CA LEU A 267 -13.84 -12.78 5.52
C LEU A 267 -13.66 -12.11 6.89
N LEU A 268 -12.57 -11.36 7.05
CA LEU A 268 -12.12 -10.90 8.37
C LEU A 268 -12.61 -9.49 8.75
N ALA A 269 -12.92 -8.66 7.77
CA ALA A 269 -13.33 -7.27 7.98
C ALA A 269 -14.35 -6.78 6.93
N PRO A 270 -15.48 -7.48 6.73
CA PRO A 270 -16.41 -7.18 5.64
C PRO A 270 -17.03 -5.78 5.70
N HIS A 271 -17.15 -5.20 6.90
CA HIS A 271 -17.59 -3.80 7.06
C HIS A 271 -16.56 -2.81 6.49
N VAL A 272 -15.29 -2.99 6.84
CA VAL A 272 -14.20 -2.13 6.32
C VAL A 272 -14.06 -2.32 4.81
N GLN A 273 -14.19 -3.56 4.32
CA GLN A 273 -14.23 -3.82 2.89
C GLN A 273 -15.36 -3.04 2.21
N ALA A 274 -16.58 -3.07 2.77
CA ALA A 274 -17.71 -2.30 2.23
C ALA A 274 -17.42 -0.78 2.17
N GLU A 275 -16.77 -0.22 3.19
CA GLU A 275 -16.36 1.18 3.21
C GLU A 275 -15.33 1.51 2.12
N VAL A 276 -14.34 0.63 1.90
CA VAL A 276 -13.36 0.79 0.81
C VAL A 276 -14.03 0.74 -0.56
N LEU A 277 -14.97 -0.19 -0.78
CA LEU A 277 -15.72 -0.29 -2.04
C LEU A 277 -16.53 0.99 -2.32
N GLN A 278 -17.16 1.54 -1.29
CA GLN A 278 -17.86 2.83 -1.39
C GLN A 278 -16.88 3.96 -1.74
N ALA A 279 -15.70 3.98 -1.12
CA ALA A 279 -14.70 5.00 -1.38
C ALA A 279 -14.16 4.95 -2.82
N ILE A 280 -13.83 3.77 -3.37
CA ILE A 280 -13.31 3.68 -4.75
C ILE A 280 -14.36 4.06 -5.80
N VAL A 281 -15.65 3.75 -5.56
CA VAL A 281 -16.75 4.18 -6.42
C VAL A 281 -17.00 5.69 -6.31
N GLU A 282 -16.85 6.27 -5.11
CA GLU A 282 -16.93 7.72 -4.95
C GLU A 282 -15.75 8.43 -5.63
N ILE A 283 -14.53 7.90 -5.52
CA ILE A 283 -13.36 8.38 -6.28
C ILE A 283 -13.68 8.36 -7.79
N GLN A 284 -14.26 7.27 -8.30
CA GLN A 284 -14.64 7.21 -9.72
C GLN A 284 -15.65 8.29 -10.11
N LYS A 285 -16.63 8.61 -9.25
CA LYS A 285 -17.60 9.67 -9.53
C LYS A 285 -16.98 11.05 -9.54
N GLN A 286 -16.00 11.30 -8.66
CA GLN A 286 -15.35 12.60 -8.51
C GLN A 286 -14.22 12.81 -9.53
N GLU A 287 -13.46 11.76 -9.87
CA GLU A 287 -12.23 11.82 -10.67
C GLU A 287 -12.37 11.14 -12.05
N GLY A 288 -13.46 10.42 -12.30
CA GLY A 288 -13.87 9.90 -13.61
C GLY A 288 -13.62 8.41 -13.85
N TRP A 289 -12.61 7.82 -13.21
CA TRP A 289 -12.20 6.41 -13.35
C TRP A 289 -11.96 5.77 -11.99
N LEU A 290 -12.05 4.44 -11.89
CA LEU A 290 -11.66 3.76 -10.67
C LEU A 290 -10.16 3.96 -10.42
N PRO A 291 -9.72 4.08 -9.16
CA PRO A 291 -8.31 4.11 -8.84
C PRO A 291 -7.70 2.72 -9.10
N ASP A 292 -6.48 2.67 -9.60
CA ASP A 292 -5.64 1.46 -9.58
C ASP A 292 -4.50 1.66 -8.57
N CYS A 293 -3.73 2.72 -8.76
CA CYS A 293 -2.76 3.21 -7.79
C CYS A 293 -3.17 4.60 -7.30
N ARG A 294 -3.18 4.82 -5.98
CA ARG A 294 -3.44 6.13 -5.37
C ARG A 294 -2.70 6.28 -4.05
N MET A 295 -2.03 7.40 -3.85
CA MET A 295 -1.36 7.73 -2.59
C MET A 295 -1.36 9.22 -2.30
N SER A 296 -1.42 9.57 -1.03
CA SER A 296 -1.48 10.94 -0.56
C SER A 296 -2.50 11.77 -1.35
N THR A 297 -3.68 11.20 -1.61
CA THR A 297 -4.80 11.80 -2.33
C THR A 297 -4.52 12.15 -3.81
N ASN A 298 -3.47 11.58 -4.39
CA ASN A 298 -3.07 11.76 -5.79
C ASN A 298 -3.14 10.44 -6.57
N GLN A 299 -3.36 10.54 -7.87
CA GLN A 299 -3.30 9.41 -8.79
C GLN A 299 -1.86 8.90 -8.92
N GLY A 300 -1.69 7.59 -8.79
CA GLY A 300 -0.45 6.86 -9.01
C GLY A 300 -0.36 6.30 -10.43
N PHE A 301 0.82 5.81 -10.83
CA PHE A 301 0.97 5.13 -12.12
C PHE A 301 0.31 3.76 -12.08
N THR A 302 -0.47 3.38 -13.08
CA THR A 302 -1.12 2.07 -13.13
C THR A 302 -0.08 0.95 -13.31
N GLN A 303 -0.22 -0.13 -12.54
CA GLN A 303 0.50 -1.38 -12.78
C GLN A 303 -0.25 -2.16 -13.87
N GLY A 304 -0.79 -3.36 -13.63
CA GLY A 304 -1.52 -4.14 -14.65
C GLY A 304 -2.70 -3.41 -15.31
N GLY A 305 -3.28 -2.44 -14.60
CA GLY A 305 -4.35 -1.55 -15.06
C GLY A 305 -5.75 -2.08 -14.75
N SER A 306 -6.61 -1.22 -14.21
CA SER A 306 -8.04 -1.45 -13.91
C SER A 306 -8.33 -2.67 -13.02
N ASN A 307 -7.51 -2.97 -12.00
CA ASN A 307 -7.73 -4.13 -11.13
C ASN A 307 -8.75 -3.88 -10.00
N ALA A 308 -9.33 -2.68 -9.94
CA ALA A 308 -10.49 -2.40 -9.09
C ALA A 308 -11.70 -3.28 -9.44
N GLU A 309 -11.85 -3.66 -10.71
CA GLU A 309 -12.86 -4.61 -11.18
C GLU A 309 -12.74 -5.96 -10.46
N MET A 310 -11.51 -6.47 -10.29
CA MET A 310 -11.26 -7.71 -9.57
C MET A 310 -11.69 -7.60 -8.10
N MET A 311 -11.34 -6.48 -7.43
CA MET A 311 -11.77 -6.21 -6.05
C MET A 311 -13.31 -6.13 -5.92
N LEU A 312 -13.96 -5.43 -6.85
CA LEU A 312 -15.42 -5.25 -6.87
C LEU A 312 -16.12 -6.59 -7.12
N SER A 313 -15.68 -7.35 -8.12
CA SER A 313 -16.25 -8.68 -8.42
C SER A 313 -16.08 -9.64 -7.25
N ASP A 314 -14.88 -9.69 -6.66
CA ASP A 314 -14.59 -10.55 -5.50
C ASP A 314 -15.56 -10.28 -4.34
N SER A 315 -15.77 -9.00 -4.05
CA SER A 315 -16.65 -8.57 -2.97
C SER A 315 -18.13 -8.82 -3.30
N TYR A 316 -18.52 -8.64 -4.57
CA TYR A 316 -19.88 -8.88 -5.05
C TYR A 316 -20.28 -10.34 -4.87
N VAL A 317 -19.48 -11.26 -5.41
CA VAL A 317 -19.79 -12.70 -5.39
C VAL A 317 -19.76 -13.27 -3.98
N LYS A 318 -19.00 -12.66 -3.06
CA LYS A 318 -18.97 -12.99 -1.63
C LYS A 318 -20.02 -12.25 -0.79
N GLY A 319 -20.91 -11.48 -1.41
CA GLY A 319 -22.09 -10.91 -0.77
C GLY A 319 -21.85 -9.66 0.08
N VAL A 320 -20.69 -9.01 -0.03
CA VAL A 320 -20.45 -7.69 0.56
C VAL A 320 -21.45 -6.71 -0.07
N LEU A 321 -22.14 -5.89 0.73
CA LEU A 321 -23.19 -4.98 0.25
C LEU A 321 -24.30 -5.67 -0.59
N SER A 322 -24.60 -6.96 -0.35
CA SER A 322 -25.58 -7.73 -1.13
C SER A 322 -26.99 -7.12 -1.19
N GLY A 323 -27.38 -6.33 -0.19
CA GLY A 323 -28.66 -5.62 -0.15
C GLY A 323 -28.68 -4.27 -0.91
N ASP A 324 -27.53 -3.76 -1.34
CA ASP A 324 -27.41 -2.44 -1.94
C ASP A 324 -27.30 -2.52 -3.48
N THR A 325 -28.44 -2.78 -4.13
CA THR A 325 -28.50 -2.84 -5.60
C THR A 325 -28.10 -1.52 -6.23
N ALA A 326 -28.41 -0.37 -5.61
CA ALA A 326 -28.08 0.93 -6.17
C ALA A 326 -26.56 1.15 -6.22
N PHE A 327 -25.85 0.79 -5.15
CA PHE A 327 -24.39 0.77 -5.12
C PHE A 327 -23.83 -0.12 -6.22
N TRP A 328 -24.33 -1.34 -6.38
CA TRP A 328 -23.79 -2.27 -7.37
C TRP A 328 -24.06 -1.85 -8.82
N GLU A 329 -25.15 -1.14 -9.08
CA GLU A 329 -25.40 -0.50 -10.38
C GLU A 329 -24.42 0.66 -10.64
N ASP A 330 -24.07 1.45 -9.61
CA ASP A 330 -23.01 2.46 -9.69
C ASP A 330 -21.64 1.82 -9.94
N ALA A 331 -21.31 0.77 -9.19
CA ALA A 331 -20.07 0.02 -9.35
C ALA A 331 -19.95 -0.58 -10.76
N LEU A 332 -21.00 -1.22 -11.27
CA LEU A 332 -20.99 -1.74 -12.64
C LEU A 332 -20.77 -0.63 -13.67
N ARG A 333 -21.38 0.55 -13.49
CA ARG A 333 -21.10 1.71 -14.37
C ARG A 333 -19.65 2.16 -14.31
N ALA A 334 -19.05 2.16 -13.12
CA ALA A 334 -17.63 2.48 -12.94
C ALA A 334 -16.72 1.46 -13.64
N MET A 335 -16.99 0.16 -13.49
CA MET A 335 -16.24 -0.90 -14.18
C MET A 335 -16.37 -0.81 -15.71
N LEU A 336 -17.57 -0.51 -16.21
CA LEU A 336 -17.80 -0.30 -17.66
C LEU A 336 -17.06 0.93 -18.17
N LYS A 337 -16.97 2.00 -17.36
CA LYS A 337 -16.25 3.22 -17.71
C LYS A 337 -14.77 2.93 -17.99
N ASP A 338 -14.13 2.15 -17.12
CA ASP A 338 -12.73 1.72 -17.29
C ASP A 338 -12.56 0.83 -18.53
N ALA A 339 -13.53 -0.03 -18.82
CA ALA A 339 -13.49 -0.97 -19.93
C ALA A 339 -13.82 -0.36 -21.31
N GLU A 340 -14.57 0.74 -21.36
CA GLU A 340 -15.12 1.29 -22.61
C GLU A 340 -14.59 2.67 -22.97
N VAL A 341 -14.03 3.42 -22.02
CA VAL A 341 -13.56 4.79 -22.26
C VAL A 341 -12.11 4.94 -21.84
N GLU A 342 -11.24 5.02 -22.85
CA GLU A 342 -9.81 5.24 -22.66
C GLU A 342 -9.60 6.63 -22.03
N PRO A 343 -8.99 6.71 -20.83
CA PRO A 343 -8.61 7.98 -20.24
C PRO A 343 -7.51 8.64 -21.07
N VAL A 344 -7.48 9.98 -21.01
CA VAL A 344 -6.38 10.77 -21.57
C VAL A 344 -5.06 10.25 -20.98
N SER A 345 -4.88 10.31 -19.67
CA SER A 345 -3.69 9.76 -19.01
C SER A 345 -3.90 8.33 -18.55
N TRP A 346 -4.01 7.39 -19.50
CA TRP A 346 -4.28 5.99 -19.18
C TRP A 346 -3.18 5.28 -18.38
N GLY A 347 -1.97 5.85 -18.30
CA GLY A 347 -0.95 5.37 -17.36
C GLY A 347 -1.19 5.76 -15.90
N LEU A 348 -2.29 6.49 -15.59
CA LEU A 348 -2.66 6.92 -14.24
C LEU A 348 -4.02 6.37 -13.77
N ALA A 349 -4.87 5.92 -14.69
CA ALA A 349 -6.18 5.35 -14.40
C ALA A 349 -6.72 4.54 -15.58
N GLY A 350 -7.77 3.75 -15.36
CA GLY A 350 -8.50 3.03 -16.40
C GLY A 350 -7.63 2.14 -17.29
N ARG A 351 -8.03 2.00 -18.55
CA ARG A 351 -7.36 1.14 -19.54
C ARG A 351 -6.92 1.96 -20.75
N GLY A 352 -5.68 1.75 -21.18
CA GLY A 352 -5.21 2.19 -22.50
C GLY A 352 -5.21 1.04 -23.52
N GLY A 353 -5.21 1.39 -24.81
CA GLY A 353 -5.27 0.46 -25.92
C GLY A 353 -6.65 -0.15 -26.14
N ILE A 354 -7.72 0.53 -25.70
CA ILE A 354 -9.10 0.00 -25.80
C ILE A 354 -9.51 -0.12 -27.26
N GLU A 355 -9.24 0.91 -28.07
CA GLU A 355 -9.61 0.90 -29.50
C GLU A 355 -8.82 -0.17 -30.27
N ALA A 356 -7.51 -0.27 -30.03
CA ALA A 356 -6.66 -1.28 -30.66
C ALA A 356 -7.11 -2.69 -30.26
N ARG A 357 -7.34 -2.93 -28.97
CA ARG A 357 -7.85 -4.21 -28.47
C ARG A 357 -9.22 -4.57 -29.03
N ALA A 358 -10.14 -3.62 -29.16
CA ALA A 358 -11.45 -3.87 -29.75
C ALA A 358 -11.37 -4.33 -31.21
N LYS A 359 -10.33 -3.90 -31.95
CA LYS A 359 -10.08 -4.31 -33.34
C LYS A 359 -9.32 -5.63 -33.45
N LEU A 360 -8.34 -5.84 -32.59
CA LEU A 360 -7.35 -6.92 -32.72
C LEU A 360 -7.58 -8.11 -31.78
N GLY A 361 -8.34 -7.92 -30.70
CA GLY A 361 -8.50 -8.88 -29.61
C GLY A 361 -7.30 -8.92 -28.64
N TYR A 362 -6.37 -7.97 -28.73
CA TYR A 362 -5.24 -7.79 -27.82
C TYR A 362 -4.69 -6.37 -27.89
N VAL A 363 -3.98 -5.91 -26.86
CA VAL A 363 -3.22 -4.66 -26.91
C VAL A 363 -1.91 -4.92 -27.66
N PRO A 364 -1.67 -4.28 -28.82
CA PRO A 364 -0.47 -4.53 -29.61
C PRO A 364 0.75 -3.75 -29.08
N ARG A 365 1.96 -4.23 -29.37
CA ARG A 365 3.20 -3.45 -29.21
C ARG A 365 3.15 -2.17 -30.04
N GLY A 366 3.77 -1.12 -29.51
CA GLY A 366 3.83 0.19 -30.17
C GLY A 366 2.56 1.02 -30.02
N ASP A 367 1.59 0.55 -29.25
CA ASP A 367 0.40 1.33 -28.90
C ASP A 367 0.73 2.36 -27.81
N TRP A 368 0.73 3.63 -28.18
CA TRP A 368 0.94 4.76 -27.27
C TRP A 368 -0.38 5.29 -26.67
N GLY A 369 -1.50 4.65 -27.00
CA GLY A 369 -2.83 5.23 -26.85
C GLY A 369 -3.04 6.39 -27.82
N SER A 370 -4.29 6.84 -27.94
CA SER A 370 -4.65 7.95 -28.83
C SER A 370 -5.38 9.04 -28.06
N PRO A 371 -4.80 10.25 -27.88
CA PRO A 371 -3.47 10.73 -28.31
C PRO A 371 -2.29 10.28 -27.41
N ASN A 372 -1.04 10.52 -27.83
CA ASN A 372 0.14 10.38 -26.96
C ASN A 372 0.02 11.29 -25.74
N VAL A 373 -0.07 10.71 -24.52
CA VAL A 373 -0.33 11.50 -23.31
C VAL A 373 0.85 11.47 -22.34
N PRO A 374 1.19 12.61 -21.70
CA PRO A 374 2.12 12.62 -20.58
C PRO A 374 1.74 11.60 -19.49
N GLY A 375 2.67 10.72 -19.14
CA GLY A 375 2.44 9.66 -18.16
C GLY A 375 1.94 8.33 -18.75
N SER A 376 1.71 8.23 -20.06
CA SER A 376 1.45 6.94 -20.72
C SER A 376 2.63 5.98 -20.53
N THR A 377 2.33 4.72 -20.21
CA THR A 377 3.31 3.63 -20.04
C THR A 377 3.06 2.55 -21.11
N PRO A 378 3.41 2.80 -22.38
CA PRO A 378 3.04 2.00 -23.58
C PRO A 378 3.57 0.55 -23.58
N GLY A 379 4.50 0.21 -22.68
CA GLY A 379 4.99 -1.16 -22.53
C GLY A 379 3.94 -2.15 -21.99
N ARG A 380 4.40 -3.37 -21.69
CA ARG A 380 3.64 -4.35 -20.90
C ARG A 380 2.37 -4.87 -21.58
N THR A 381 2.37 -4.85 -22.90
CA THR A 381 1.18 -5.07 -23.75
C THR A 381 0.56 -6.46 -23.57
N ALA A 382 1.40 -7.49 -23.39
CA ALA A 382 0.92 -8.84 -23.12
C ALA A 382 0.26 -8.93 -21.74
N SER A 383 0.94 -8.48 -20.68
CA SER A 383 0.34 -8.47 -19.33
C SER A 383 -0.94 -7.65 -19.25
N ARG A 384 -1.01 -6.49 -19.90
CA ARG A 384 -2.23 -5.66 -19.94
C ARG A 384 -3.38 -6.39 -20.62
N THR A 385 -3.14 -7.05 -21.75
CA THR A 385 -4.16 -7.87 -22.42
C THR A 385 -4.70 -8.96 -21.49
N ILE A 386 -3.80 -9.65 -20.77
CA ILE A 386 -4.14 -10.74 -19.85
C ILE A 386 -4.95 -10.23 -18.65
N GLU A 387 -4.51 -9.13 -18.04
CA GLU A 387 -5.16 -8.50 -16.88
C GLU A 387 -6.52 -7.93 -17.26
N TYR A 388 -6.62 -7.18 -18.37
CA TYR A 388 -7.88 -6.64 -18.85
C TYR A 388 -8.90 -7.73 -19.15
N ALA A 389 -8.47 -8.85 -19.74
CA ALA A 389 -9.33 -10.00 -19.98
C ALA A 389 -9.88 -10.59 -18.67
N TYR A 390 -9.09 -10.61 -17.60
CA TYR A 390 -9.60 -11.03 -16.30
C TYR A 390 -10.52 -9.99 -15.64
N ASN A 391 -10.22 -8.71 -15.80
CA ASN A 391 -11.10 -7.62 -15.36
C ASN A 391 -12.43 -7.63 -16.15
N ASP A 392 -12.43 -8.04 -17.42
CA ASP A 392 -13.65 -8.29 -18.20
C ASP A 392 -14.46 -9.45 -17.62
N PHE A 393 -13.82 -10.55 -17.23
CA PHE A 393 -14.54 -11.63 -16.53
C PHE A 393 -15.16 -11.14 -15.21
N SER A 394 -14.47 -10.27 -14.49
CA SER A 394 -15.00 -9.61 -13.29
C SER A 394 -16.26 -8.78 -13.58
N ILE A 395 -16.28 -8.02 -14.69
CA ILE A 395 -17.49 -7.32 -15.17
C ILE A 395 -18.61 -8.30 -15.49
N ALA A 396 -18.29 -9.45 -16.11
CA ALA A 396 -19.27 -10.46 -16.44
C ALA A 396 -19.96 -11.01 -15.18
N LEU A 397 -19.20 -11.32 -14.12
CA LEU A 397 -19.76 -11.85 -12.87
C LEU A 397 -20.70 -10.87 -12.17
N VAL A 398 -20.31 -9.60 -12.02
CA VAL A 398 -21.17 -8.56 -11.46
C VAL A 398 -22.42 -8.36 -12.34
N SER A 399 -22.25 -8.34 -13.66
CA SER A 399 -23.36 -8.23 -14.62
C SER A 399 -24.35 -9.39 -14.51
N ALA A 400 -23.86 -10.62 -14.27
CA ALA A 400 -24.72 -11.79 -14.11
C ALA A 400 -25.60 -11.66 -12.87
N GLY A 401 -25.03 -11.27 -11.73
CA GLY A 401 -25.79 -11.08 -10.50
C GLY A 401 -26.80 -9.93 -10.58
N LEU A 402 -26.46 -8.85 -11.29
CA LEU A 402 -27.37 -7.73 -11.59
C LEU A 402 -28.34 -8.03 -12.76
N ARG A 403 -28.36 -9.26 -13.27
CA ARG A 403 -29.25 -9.72 -14.36
C ARG A 403 -29.09 -8.91 -15.66
N ARG A 404 -27.89 -8.40 -15.94
CA ARG A 404 -27.52 -7.70 -17.18
C ARG A 404 -26.94 -8.69 -18.19
N ARG A 405 -27.80 -9.56 -18.73
CA ARG A 405 -27.39 -10.67 -19.60
C ARG A 405 -26.52 -10.24 -20.80
N HIS A 406 -26.87 -9.15 -21.47
CA HIS A 406 -26.11 -8.65 -22.62
C HIS A 406 -24.67 -8.25 -22.26
N LEU A 407 -24.46 -7.67 -21.07
CA LEU A 407 -23.13 -7.34 -20.57
C LEU A 407 -22.37 -8.61 -20.18
N TYR A 408 -23.01 -9.54 -19.48
CA TYR A 408 -22.42 -10.85 -19.20
C TYR A 408 -21.91 -11.53 -20.47
N ASP A 409 -22.75 -11.66 -21.51
CA ASP A 409 -22.35 -12.33 -22.76
C ASP A 409 -21.23 -11.57 -23.50
N LYS A 410 -21.22 -10.23 -23.44
CA LYS A 410 -20.14 -9.41 -24.02
C LYS A 410 -18.82 -9.66 -23.31
N TYR A 411 -18.80 -9.52 -21.99
CA TYR A 411 -17.57 -9.52 -21.22
C TYR A 411 -17.02 -10.91 -20.94
N ALA A 412 -17.88 -11.95 -20.85
CA ALA A 412 -17.44 -13.35 -20.84
C ALA A 412 -16.81 -13.78 -22.17
N ARG A 413 -17.20 -13.16 -23.29
CA ARG A 413 -16.51 -13.38 -24.57
C ARG A 413 -15.14 -12.69 -24.58
N LEU A 414 -15.09 -11.42 -24.17
CA LEU A 414 -13.86 -10.62 -24.17
C LEU A 414 -12.80 -11.15 -23.20
N SER A 415 -13.19 -11.86 -22.14
CA SER A 415 -12.21 -12.52 -21.25
C SER A 415 -11.38 -13.60 -21.98
N ASN A 416 -11.85 -14.14 -23.11
CA ASN A 416 -11.06 -15.07 -23.90
C ASN A 416 -9.92 -14.40 -24.69
N ASP A 417 -9.83 -13.07 -24.70
CA ASP A 417 -8.77 -12.34 -25.40
C ASP A 417 -7.36 -12.71 -24.91
N THR A 418 -7.22 -13.17 -23.66
CA THR A 418 -5.97 -13.75 -23.14
C THR A 418 -5.38 -14.79 -24.10
N PHE A 419 -6.23 -15.64 -24.69
CA PHE A 419 -5.80 -16.73 -25.55
C PHE A 419 -5.39 -16.27 -26.96
N ASN A 420 -5.70 -15.03 -27.36
CA ASN A 420 -5.20 -14.46 -28.61
C ASN A 420 -3.67 -14.29 -28.60
N LEU A 421 -3.06 -14.25 -27.41
CA LEU A 421 -1.62 -14.19 -27.23
C LEU A 421 -0.96 -15.56 -27.09
N TRP A 422 -1.71 -16.67 -27.14
CA TRP A 422 -1.14 -18.01 -27.05
C TRP A 422 -0.45 -18.41 -28.36
N ASN A 423 0.88 -18.49 -28.33
CA ASN A 423 1.69 -18.94 -29.45
C ASN A 423 2.17 -20.37 -29.24
N SER A 424 1.50 -21.34 -29.89
CA SER A 424 1.82 -22.77 -29.80
C SER A 424 3.18 -23.15 -30.37
N SER A 425 3.82 -22.32 -31.20
CA SER A 425 5.11 -22.65 -31.83
C SER A 425 6.32 -22.36 -30.95
N ILE A 426 6.15 -21.58 -29.87
CA ILE A 426 7.25 -21.26 -28.96
C ILE A 426 7.60 -22.49 -28.14
N THR A 427 8.89 -22.80 -28.07
CA THR A 427 9.44 -23.89 -27.26
C THR A 427 10.43 -23.32 -26.25
N SER A 428 10.32 -23.72 -25.00
CA SER A 428 11.28 -23.42 -23.94
C SER A 428 11.40 -24.66 -23.04
N ASP A 429 12.63 -25.12 -22.82
CA ASP A 429 12.95 -26.29 -21.99
C ASP A 429 12.12 -27.56 -22.29
N GLY A 430 11.82 -27.79 -23.57
CA GLY A 430 11.05 -28.95 -24.03
C GLY A 430 9.53 -28.82 -23.86
N PHE A 431 9.03 -27.71 -23.31
CA PHE A 431 7.61 -27.38 -23.29
C PHE A 431 7.26 -26.48 -24.47
N THR A 432 6.08 -26.69 -25.05
CA THR A 432 5.58 -25.90 -26.20
C THR A 432 4.38 -25.06 -25.79
N GLY A 433 4.19 -23.95 -26.49
CA GLY A 433 3.09 -23.02 -26.25
C GLY A 433 3.35 -22.05 -25.10
N PHE A 434 3.44 -20.77 -25.43
CA PHE A 434 3.65 -19.68 -24.48
C PHE A 434 2.85 -18.46 -24.90
N LEU A 435 2.44 -17.66 -23.93
CA LEU A 435 1.94 -16.33 -24.22
C LEU A 435 3.07 -15.48 -24.81
N GLN A 436 2.79 -14.74 -25.88
CA GLN A 436 3.72 -13.83 -26.53
C GLN A 436 2.99 -12.56 -26.95
N ALA A 437 3.69 -11.43 -26.94
CA ALA A 437 3.15 -10.18 -27.45
C ALA A 437 2.99 -10.23 -28.97
N ARG A 438 2.19 -9.32 -29.50
CA ARG A 438 1.93 -9.17 -30.93
C ARG A 438 2.00 -7.71 -31.33
N ASP A 439 2.44 -7.47 -32.54
CA ASP A 439 2.41 -6.15 -33.16
C ASP A 439 1.02 -5.83 -33.72
N GLU A 440 0.80 -4.57 -34.09
CA GLU A 440 -0.48 -4.08 -34.66
C GLU A 440 -0.83 -4.80 -35.97
N ASN A 441 0.17 -5.20 -36.76
CA ASN A 441 -0.01 -5.93 -38.02
C ASN A 441 -0.33 -7.43 -37.84
N GLY A 442 -0.41 -7.93 -36.59
CA GLY A 442 -0.66 -9.33 -36.29
C GLY A 442 0.57 -10.22 -36.15
N THR A 443 1.79 -9.71 -36.39
CA THR A 443 3.00 -10.52 -36.24
C THR A 443 3.34 -10.76 -34.78
N TRP A 444 3.87 -11.94 -34.49
CA TRP A 444 4.36 -12.28 -33.16
C TRP A 444 5.65 -11.53 -32.84
N TRP A 445 5.70 -10.92 -31.66
CA TRP A 445 6.93 -10.40 -31.10
C TRP A 445 7.52 -11.44 -30.14
N TYR A 446 8.69 -11.97 -30.50
CA TYR A 446 9.35 -12.98 -29.68
C TYR A 446 10.00 -12.36 -28.45
N GLN A 447 9.58 -12.82 -27.28
CA GLN A 447 10.28 -12.66 -26.02
C GLN A 447 10.65 -14.04 -25.47
N ASP A 448 11.93 -14.23 -25.10
CA ASP A 448 12.37 -15.45 -24.40
C ASP A 448 11.44 -15.70 -23.21
N PRO A 449 10.74 -16.85 -23.14
CA PRO A 449 9.72 -17.06 -22.12
C PRO A 449 10.24 -16.94 -20.67
N ARG A 450 11.55 -17.12 -20.47
CA ARG A 450 12.21 -17.13 -19.16
C ARG A 450 12.55 -15.73 -18.65
N ARG A 451 12.61 -14.75 -19.55
CA ARG A 451 12.94 -13.37 -19.20
C ARG A 451 11.90 -12.80 -18.23
N CYS A 452 12.30 -11.86 -17.37
CA CYS A 452 11.49 -11.35 -16.25
C CYS A 452 11.29 -12.39 -15.13
N SER A 453 12.23 -13.31 -14.97
CA SER A 453 12.21 -14.26 -13.85
C SER A 453 13.48 -14.12 -13.03
N PRO A 454 13.52 -14.67 -11.79
CA PRO A 454 14.75 -14.74 -11.01
C PRO A 454 15.92 -15.38 -11.76
N ALA A 455 15.65 -16.28 -12.71
CA ALA A 455 16.68 -16.93 -13.51
C ALA A 455 17.19 -16.10 -14.70
N LEU A 456 16.42 -15.13 -15.20
CA LEU A 456 16.81 -14.35 -16.37
C LEU A 456 16.20 -12.93 -16.36
N GLU A 457 17.08 -11.93 -16.26
CA GLU A 457 16.76 -10.51 -16.30
C GLU A 457 15.59 -10.11 -15.36
N PRO A 458 15.66 -10.41 -14.04
CA PRO A 458 14.57 -10.14 -13.11
C PRO A 458 14.23 -8.64 -13.01
N MET A 459 15.20 -7.76 -13.29
CA MET A 459 15.02 -6.31 -13.24
C MET A 459 14.60 -5.69 -14.58
N GLY A 460 14.28 -6.50 -15.60
CA GLY A 460 14.05 -6.01 -16.96
C GLY A 460 12.63 -5.55 -17.25
N CYS A 461 11.68 -5.75 -16.33
CA CYS A 461 10.26 -5.81 -16.67
C CYS A 461 9.36 -4.97 -15.75
N PHE A 462 9.86 -3.80 -15.35
CA PHE A 462 9.11 -2.84 -14.53
C PHE A 462 8.33 -1.85 -15.38
N LEU A 463 7.79 -0.82 -14.73
CA LEU A 463 7.11 0.28 -15.38
C LEU A 463 8.10 1.01 -16.31
N ASP A 464 7.88 0.86 -17.62
CA ASP A 464 8.74 1.43 -18.66
C ASP A 464 7.96 2.32 -19.65
N ARG A 465 8.70 3.11 -20.43
CA ARG A 465 8.16 4.05 -21.43
C ARG A 465 8.09 3.47 -22.85
N GLY A 466 7.96 2.15 -23.00
CA GLY A 466 7.81 1.44 -24.28
C GLY A 466 9.06 0.68 -24.75
N ASP A 467 10.18 0.82 -24.03
CA ASP A 467 11.45 0.16 -24.34
C ASP A 467 11.65 -1.15 -23.56
N GLY A 468 10.75 -1.44 -22.61
CA GLY A 468 10.79 -2.63 -21.78
C GLY A 468 10.18 -3.87 -22.44
N HIS A 469 10.08 -4.91 -21.63
CA HIS A 469 9.53 -6.20 -22.02
C HIS A 469 7.99 -6.22 -21.88
N ASP A 470 7.32 -7.14 -22.55
CA ASP A 470 5.85 -7.08 -22.70
C ASP A 470 5.06 -7.70 -21.55
N PHE A 471 5.75 -8.30 -20.59
CA PHE A 471 5.17 -8.89 -19.39
C PHE A 471 5.63 -8.09 -18.18
N TYR A 472 4.69 -7.52 -17.44
CA TYR A 472 4.99 -6.71 -16.26
C TYR A 472 5.37 -7.60 -15.06
N GLU A 473 6.58 -7.39 -14.55
CA GLU A 473 7.11 -7.96 -13.29
C GLU A 473 7.16 -9.50 -13.20
N ALA A 474 6.84 -10.19 -14.29
CA ALA A 474 6.92 -11.64 -14.35
C ALA A 474 7.18 -12.15 -15.75
N SER A 475 7.66 -13.38 -15.82
CA SER A 475 7.98 -14.05 -17.08
C SER A 475 6.74 -14.52 -17.83
N SER A 476 6.89 -14.75 -19.14
CA SER A 476 5.86 -15.43 -19.92
C SER A 476 5.62 -16.86 -19.43
N TRP A 477 6.65 -17.54 -18.89
CA TRP A 477 6.48 -18.80 -18.16
C TRP A 477 5.41 -18.68 -17.07
N GLN A 478 5.53 -17.67 -16.21
CA GLN A 478 4.60 -17.42 -15.10
C GLN A 478 3.22 -16.95 -15.60
N TYR A 479 3.16 -15.93 -16.46
CA TYR A 479 1.89 -15.42 -16.99
C TYR A 479 1.12 -16.46 -17.82
N SER A 480 1.78 -17.44 -18.42
CA SER A 480 1.09 -18.52 -19.14
C SER A 480 0.19 -19.38 -18.23
N PHE A 481 0.39 -19.33 -16.90
CA PHE A 481 -0.48 -19.97 -15.91
C PHE A 481 -1.62 -19.04 -15.42
N PHE A 482 -1.75 -17.83 -15.97
CA PHE A 482 -2.74 -16.84 -15.54
C PHE A 482 -3.92 -16.74 -16.52
N ALA A 483 -4.94 -17.56 -16.30
CA ALA A 483 -6.29 -17.33 -16.82
C ALA A 483 -7.32 -17.90 -15.82
N PRO A 484 -7.42 -17.33 -14.61
CA PRO A 484 -8.27 -17.89 -13.55
C PRO A 484 -9.74 -18.10 -13.94
N HIS A 485 -10.22 -17.34 -14.93
CA HIS A 485 -11.56 -17.49 -15.50
C HIS A 485 -11.74 -18.76 -16.36
N ASP A 486 -10.66 -19.34 -16.91
CA ASP A 486 -10.70 -20.56 -17.74
C ASP A 486 -9.39 -21.38 -17.67
N MET A 487 -9.06 -21.88 -16.48
CA MET A 487 -7.89 -22.74 -16.28
C MET A 487 -8.02 -24.11 -16.96
N ALA A 488 -9.24 -24.55 -17.31
CA ALA A 488 -9.43 -25.79 -18.05
C ALA A 488 -8.81 -25.69 -19.46
N THR A 489 -9.03 -24.56 -20.15
CA THR A 489 -8.37 -24.27 -21.42
C THR A 489 -6.85 -24.16 -21.26
N VAL A 490 -6.34 -23.51 -20.20
CA VAL A 490 -4.89 -23.45 -19.94
C VAL A 490 -4.28 -24.85 -19.82
N VAL A 491 -4.89 -25.72 -19.02
CA VAL A 491 -4.44 -27.11 -18.86
C VAL A 491 -4.44 -27.84 -20.20
N GLN A 492 -5.47 -27.66 -21.03
CA GLN A 492 -5.54 -28.25 -22.36
C GLN A 492 -4.44 -27.73 -23.28
N LEU A 493 -4.24 -26.41 -23.34
CA LEU A 493 -3.22 -25.75 -24.16
C LEU A 493 -1.79 -26.18 -23.78
N MET A 494 -1.56 -26.50 -22.51
CA MET A 494 -0.28 -26.99 -22.00
C MET A 494 -0.07 -28.50 -22.14
N GLY A 495 -0.94 -29.20 -22.89
CA GLY A 495 -0.77 -30.62 -23.19
C GLY A 495 -1.51 -31.58 -22.25
N GLY A 496 -2.49 -31.09 -21.49
CA GLY A 496 -3.29 -31.88 -20.57
C GLY A 496 -2.72 -31.95 -19.16
N HIS A 497 -3.43 -32.63 -18.26
CA HIS A 497 -3.19 -32.59 -16.81
C HIS A 497 -1.76 -33.01 -16.40
N GLU A 498 -1.23 -34.11 -16.93
CA GLU A 498 0.11 -34.62 -16.58
C GLU A 498 1.20 -33.65 -17.04
N ARG A 499 1.15 -33.24 -18.32
CA ARG A 499 2.12 -32.31 -18.88
C ARG A 499 2.08 -30.93 -18.21
N PHE A 500 0.90 -30.48 -17.80
CA PHE A 500 0.73 -29.25 -17.03
C PHE A 500 1.42 -29.33 -15.66
N ALA A 501 1.26 -30.44 -14.93
CA ALA A 501 1.92 -30.63 -13.64
C ALA A 501 3.45 -30.69 -13.77
N GLU A 502 3.97 -31.40 -14.77
CA GLU A 502 5.40 -31.40 -15.10
C GLU A 502 5.93 -29.99 -15.41
N ARG A 503 5.15 -29.22 -16.19
CA ARG A 503 5.49 -27.84 -16.57
C ARG A 503 5.53 -26.92 -15.37
N TYR A 504 4.55 -27.08 -14.47
CA TYR A 504 4.48 -26.35 -13.20
C TYR A 504 5.69 -26.63 -12.32
N ASP A 505 6.05 -27.90 -12.11
CA ASP A 505 7.23 -28.27 -11.31
C ASP A 505 8.50 -27.69 -11.91
N HIS A 506 8.65 -27.80 -13.24
CA HIS A 506 9.80 -27.27 -13.96
C HIS A 506 9.94 -25.77 -13.81
N MET A 507 8.84 -25.01 -13.97
CA MET A 507 8.82 -23.55 -13.80
C MET A 507 9.36 -23.13 -12.43
N TRP A 508 8.91 -23.80 -11.36
CA TRP A 508 9.33 -23.48 -10.00
C TRP A 508 10.72 -24.00 -9.65
N ALA A 509 11.16 -25.13 -10.21
CA ALA A 509 12.50 -25.68 -10.02
C ALA A 509 13.56 -24.81 -10.70
N MET A 510 13.27 -24.32 -11.90
CA MET A 510 14.18 -23.48 -12.70
C MET A 510 14.11 -22.00 -12.34
N GLN A 511 13.29 -21.62 -11.35
CA GLN A 511 13.08 -20.23 -10.92
C GLN A 511 12.60 -19.32 -12.07
N TYR A 512 11.72 -19.84 -12.93
CA TYR A 512 11.02 -19.06 -13.94
C TYR A 512 9.78 -18.34 -13.40
N ALA A 513 9.40 -18.68 -12.17
CA ALA A 513 8.41 -17.97 -11.38
C ALA A 513 9.02 -17.42 -10.08
N ASP A 514 8.43 -16.35 -9.54
CA ASP A 514 8.82 -15.74 -8.28
C ASP A 514 7.64 -15.59 -7.34
N ILE A 515 7.77 -16.08 -6.10
CA ILE A 515 6.77 -15.89 -5.04
C ILE A 515 6.91 -14.53 -4.33
N GLY A 516 8.01 -13.82 -4.59
CA GLY A 516 8.25 -12.45 -4.12
C GLY A 516 7.61 -11.37 -4.96
N ASP A 517 6.73 -11.74 -5.89
CA ASP A 517 5.97 -10.84 -6.75
C ASP A 517 4.56 -11.40 -7.01
N GLU A 518 3.60 -10.52 -7.20
CA GLU A 518 2.15 -10.74 -7.21
C GLU A 518 1.63 -11.70 -8.28
N PRO A 519 2.15 -11.73 -9.54
CA PRO A 519 1.70 -12.71 -10.53
C PRO A 519 2.12 -14.14 -10.13
N GLY A 520 3.06 -14.27 -9.19
CA GLY A 520 3.51 -15.54 -8.65
C GLY A 520 2.56 -16.16 -7.65
N PHE A 521 1.64 -15.37 -7.08
CA PHE A 521 0.72 -15.84 -6.04
C PHE A 521 -0.18 -16.93 -6.58
N LEU A 522 -1.01 -16.64 -7.59
CA LEU A 522 -1.86 -17.67 -8.22
C LEU A 522 -1.03 -18.79 -8.86
N ALA A 523 0.11 -18.44 -9.46
CA ALA A 523 1.00 -19.41 -10.09
C ALA A 523 1.44 -20.50 -9.11
N ALA A 524 1.65 -20.19 -7.82
CA ALA A 524 2.05 -21.16 -6.80
C ALA A 524 0.96 -22.19 -6.47
N PHE A 525 -0.29 -21.90 -6.81
CA PHE A 525 -1.44 -22.77 -6.60
C PHE A 525 -1.97 -23.41 -7.88
N SER A 526 -1.38 -23.06 -9.03
CA SER A 526 -1.95 -23.40 -10.33
C SER A 526 -2.00 -24.91 -10.62
N ALA A 527 -1.14 -25.73 -10.01
CA ALA A 527 -1.19 -27.19 -10.17
C ALA A 527 -2.52 -27.80 -9.71
N ASN A 528 -3.21 -27.20 -8.74
CA ASN A 528 -4.53 -27.67 -8.31
C ASN A 528 -5.59 -27.71 -9.43
N PHE A 529 -5.43 -26.93 -10.50
CA PHE A 529 -6.33 -26.98 -11.66
C PHE A 529 -6.11 -28.23 -12.53
N ALA A 530 -4.99 -28.94 -12.36
CA ALA A 530 -4.74 -30.21 -13.00
C ALA A 530 -5.17 -31.39 -12.12
N ARG A 531 -5.74 -32.43 -12.76
CA ARG A 531 -6.03 -33.69 -12.09
C ARG A 531 -4.74 -34.29 -11.54
N GLY A 532 -4.70 -34.49 -10.21
CA GLY A 532 -3.52 -35.00 -9.51
C GLY A 532 -2.48 -33.93 -9.13
N GLY A 533 -2.67 -32.67 -9.53
CA GLY A 533 -1.71 -31.59 -9.27
C GLY A 533 -1.67 -31.08 -7.84
N TYR A 534 -2.63 -31.47 -6.99
CA TYR A 534 -2.70 -31.06 -5.58
C TYR A 534 -1.41 -31.34 -4.79
N ALA A 535 -0.79 -32.52 -4.97
CA ALA A 535 0.45 -32.86 -4.29
C ALA A 535 1.59 -31.90 -4.69
N HIS A 536 1.65 -31.52 -5.97
CA HIS A 536 2.63 -30.57 -6.50
C HIS A 536 2.43 -29.17 -5.92
N THR A 537 1.18 -28.72 -5.75
CA THR A 537 0.89 -27.46 -5.06
C THR A 537 1.34 -27.49 -3.61
N VAL A 538 0.99 -28.54 -2.85
CA VAL A 538 1.37 -28.66 -1.44
C VAL A 538 2.90 -28.65 -1.27
N ASP A 539 3.61 -29.49 -2.02
CA ASP A 539 5.07 -29.59 -1.92
C ASP A 539 5.75 -28.26 -2.27
N ASN A 540 5.29 -27.60 -3.34
CA ASN A 540 5.83 -26.32 -3.78
C ASN A 540 5.56 -25.20 -2.77
N VAL A 541 4.31 -25.02 -2.33
CA VAL A 541 3.94 -23.93 -1.42
C VAL A 541 4.63 -24.10 -0.07
N VAL A 542 4.68 -25.31 0.49
CA VAL A 542 5.42 -25.56 1.74
C VAL A 542 6.90 -25.23 1.58
N ARG A 543 7.51 -25.59 0.45
CA ARG A 543 8.91 -25.26 0.13
C ARG A 543 9.12 -23.75 0.01
N LEU A 544 8.26 -23.05 -0.72
CA LEU A 544 8.33 -21.59 -0.90
C LEU A 544 8.15 -20.86 0.43
N MET A 545 7.09 -21.18 1.18
CA MET A 545 6.81 -20.53 2.46
C MET A 545 7.96 -20.70 3.46
N ARG A 546 8.49 -21.92 3.62
CA ARG A 546 9.62 -22.18 4.53
C ARG A 546 10.95 -21.62 4.03
N GLY A 547 11.14 -21.56 2.72
CA GLY A 547 12.40 -21.12 2.11
C GLY A 547 12.53 -19.61 1.94
N LYS A 548 11.42 -18.89 1.85
CA LYS A 548 11.39 -17.47 1.46
C LYS A 548 10.84 -16.53 2.53
N PHE A 549 10.02 -17.03 3.47
CA PHE A 549 9.41 -16.21 4.51
C PHE A 549 9.97 -16.55 5.88
N ASN A 550 10.36 -15.54 6.66
CA ASN A 550 10.84 -15.73 8.03
C ASN A 550 10.66 -14.47 8.89
N THR A 551 11.03 -14.54 10.18
CA THR A 551 10.80 -13.47 11.16
C THR A 551 11.97 -12.47 11.30
N THR A 552 12.94 -12.49 10.39
CA THR A 552 14.07 -11.55 10.38
C THR A 552 13.70 -10.25 9.67
N LYS A 553 14.59 -9.25 9.69
CA LYS A 553 14.36 -7.97 9.02
C LYS A 553 14.28 -8.09 7.49
N ALA A 554 14.99 -9.06 6.90
CA ALA A 554 14.94 -9.39 5.47
C ALA A 554 14.09 -10.64 5.24
N GLY A 555 13.01 -10.78 6.02
CA GLY A 555 12.20 -11.99 6.08
C GLY A 555 11.15 -12.13 4.99
N LEU A 556 11.09 -11.20 4.04
CA LEU A 556 10.20 -11.24 2.88
C LEU A 556 11.04 -11.41 1.60
N PRO A 557 10.53 -12.16 0.61
CA PRO A 557 11.23 -12.35 -0.67
C PRO A 557 11.20 -11.15 -1.61
N GLY A 558 10.26 -10.21 -1.39
CA GLY A 558 10.07 -9.00 -2.17
C GLY A 558 9.48 -7.87 -1.32
N ASN A 559 8.92 -6.85 -1.98
CA ASN A 559 8.16 -5.81 -1.30
C ASN A 559 6.92 -6.41 -0.62
N ASP A 560 6.43 -5.79 0.45
CA ASP A 560 5.21 -6.29 1.11
C ASP A 560 3.93 -5.83 0.40
N ASP A 561 4.05 -4.83 -0.48
CA ASP A 561 3.02 -4.24 -1.34
C ASP A 561 1.67 -4.09 -0.64
N VAL A 562 1.66 -3.16 0.31
CA VAL A 562 0.51 -2.83 1.18
C VAL A 562 -0.14 -4.05 1.86
N GLY A 563 0.66 -5.07 2.17
CA GLY A 563 0.22 -6.27 2.87
C GLY A 563 -0.17 -7.42 1.95
N ALA A 564 0.08 -7.34 0.64
CA ALA A 564 -0.14 -8.42 -0.31
C ALA A 564 0.68 -9.68 0.05
N MET A 565 1.98 -9.55 0.32
CA MET A 565 2.82 -10.65 0.84
C MET A 565 2.38 -11.12 2.22
N GLY A 566 2.02 -10.18 3.09
CA GLY A 566 1.52 -10.49 4.43
C GLY A 566 0.25 -11.35 4.39
N SER A 567 -0.72 -10.98 3.56
CA SER A 567 -1.96 -11.73 3.40
C SER A 567 -1.76 -13.06 2.67
N LEU A 568 -0.82 -13.18 1.72
CA LEU A 568 -0.41 -14.48 1.17
C LEU A 568 0.05 -15.45 2.26
N VAL A 569 0.87 -14.98 3.21
CA VAL A 569 1.28 -15.79 4.36
C VAL A 569 0.07 -16.22 5.19
N VAL A 570 -0.89 -15.33 5.42
CA VAL A 570 -2.12 -15.66 6.17
C VAL A 570 -2.90 -16.76 5.44
N TRP A 571 -3.18 -16.60 4.15
CA TRP A 571 -3.91 -17.59 3.34
C TRP A 571 -3.24 -18.97 3.34
N THR A 572 -1.92 -19.00 3.10
CA THR A 572 -1.17 -20.26 3.12
C THR A 572 -1.24 -20.97 4.47
N HIS A 573 -1.27 -20.23 5.59
CA HIS A 573 -1.44 -20.82 6.92
C HIS A 573 -2.89 -21.21 7.25
N LEU A 574 -3.89 -20.56 6.65
CA LEU A 574 -5.30 -20.95 6.78
C LEU A 574 -5.63 -22.25 6.09
N GLY A 575 -4.79 -22.69 5.15
CA GLY A 575 -5.00 -23.94 4.48
C GLY A 575 -5.60 -23.79 3.07
N PHE A 576 -5.63 -22.59 2.50
CA PHE A 576 -6.12 -22.39 1.14
C PHE A 576 -5.79 -21.01 0.56
N PHE A 577 -5.93 -20.83 -0.76
CA PHE A 577 -5.69 -19.54 -1.44
C PHE A 577 -6.93 -19.00 -2.16
N PRO A 578 -7.19 -17.68 -2.09
CA PRO A 578 -8.30 -17.06 -2.79
C PRO A 578 -7.94 -16.83 -4.26
N VAL A 579 -8.66 -17.46 -5.18
CA VAL A 579 -8.69 -16.94 -6.55
C VAL A 579 -9.56 -15.67 -6.50
N ALA A 580 -8.92 -14.51 -6.44
CA ALA A 580 -9.60 -13.23 -6.30
C ALA A 580 -10.48 -12.94 -7.52
N GLY A 581 -11.70 -12.44 -7.32
CA GLY A 581 -12.65 -12.11 -8.39
C GLY A 581 -13.71 -13.19 -8.64
N VAL A 582 -13.61 -14.35 -7.98
CA VAL A 582 -14.58 -15.46 -8.06
C VAL A 582 -15.11 -15.90 -6.68
N ASP A 583 -16.20 -16.65 -6.69
CA ASP A 583 -16.87 -17.14 -5.47
C ASP A 583 -15.96 -18.13 -4.68
N LEU A 584 -16.21 -18.22 -3.37
CA LEU A 584 -15.59 -19.15 -2.41
C LEU A 584 -15.72 -20.63 -2.83
N GLY A 585 -16.61 -20.97 -3.75
CA GLY A 585 -16.62 -22.30 -4.37
C GLY A 585 -15.36 -22.65 -5.17
N THR A 586 -14.54 -21.64 -5.51
CA THR A 586 -13.27 -21.77 -6.27
C THR A 586 -12.04 -21.72 -5.37
N ILE A 587 -12.17 -22.14 -4.10
CA ILE A 587 -11.05 -22.20 -3.18
C ILE A 587 -10.04 -23.26 -3.66
N GLN A 588 -8.79 -22.84 -3.79
CA GLN A 588 -7.66 -23.74 -3.97
C GLN A 588 -7.27 -24.29 -2.59
N LEU A 589 -7.95 -25.36 -2.18
CA LEU A 589 -7.69 -26.04 -0.91
C LEU A 589 -6.30 -26.69 -0.93
N PHE A 590 -5.56 -26.59 0.18
CA PHE A 590 -4.56 -27.62 0.53
C PHE A 590 -5.21 -28.77 1.30
#